data_AF-A0A958DDI3-F1
#
_entry.id   AF-A0A958DDI3-F1
#
_cell.length_a   1.000
_cell.length_b   1.000
_cell.length_c   1.000
_cell.angle_alpha   90.00
_cell.angle_beta   90.00
_cell.angle_gamma   90.00
#
_symmetry.space_group_name_H-M   'P 1'
#
loop_
_entity.id
_entity.type
_entity.pdbx_description
1 polymer ?
#
loop_
_entity_poly.entity_id
_entity_poly.type
_entity_poly.pdbx_seq_one_letter_code
_entity_poly.pdbx_strand_id
1 'polypeptide(L)'
;MNQQIERALTKLFDRHRIIFWYDAKRELRDDFEAFSLPDIQKLELTNNEFGIKHKLLREQPEQKFLLYLEGPQPADLDNWLLDVQLAHGQFRTDQVAIWLSELELGLEFTDLVQAHMEFFQAIKRKDALKKLLKADDTAGQMRLKMLAVCTGSEPRIDEVVEHLLQELADDRDEKIKLVGRCSLDGFLWEQMTRCYGYRSDSPGIRDFAIELFKSCYAMGTDGQVKLTGDALVFLKRWKDSRQFEGCFETLSGECAEVLGVEQDLATRDFRELIELDYFRLIDQKIISDLVRAVAARTASSGDVA
;
A
#
# COMPACT_ATOMS: atom_id res chain seq x y z
N MET A 1 -27.68 7.25 25.36
CA MET A 1 -26.50 7.86 24.73
C MET A 1 -25.30 6.95 24.92
N ASN A 2 -24.73 6.48 23.83
CA ASN A 2 -23.47 5.75 23.86
C ASN A 2 -22.34 6.69 24.34
N GLN A 3 -21.78 6.44 25.53
CA GLN A 3 -20.71 7.28 26.11
C GLN A 3 -19.47 7.42 25.20
N GLN A 4 -19.32 6.53 24.22
CA GLN A 4 -18.24 6.57 23.24
C GLN A 4 -18.47 7.63 22.15
N ILE A 5 -19.72 7.82 21.72
CA ILE A 5 -20.12 8.83 20.71
C ILE A 5 -19.84 10.23 21.23
N GLU A 6 -20.21 10.50 22.48
CA GLU A 6 -19.99 11.80 23.13
C GLU A 6 -18.49 12.14 23.24
N ARG A 7 -17.65 11.17 23.61
CA ARG A 7 -16.18 11.36 23.69
C ARG A 7 -15.57 11.62 22.32
N ALA A 8 -16.03 10.90 21.29
CA ALA A 8 -15.52 11.07 19.93
C ALA A 8 -15.91 12.45 19.36
N LEU A 9 -17.16 12.86 19.55
CA LEU A 9 -17.63 14.19 19.16
C LEU A 9 -16.87 15.31 19.87
N THR A 10 -16.73 15.22 21.20
CA THR A 10 -15.99 16.23 21.98
C THR A 10 -14.59 16.46 21.42
N LYS A 11 -13.85 15.38 21.14
CA LYS A 11 -12.50 15.48 20.58
C LYS A 11 -12.47 16.03 19.14
N LEU A 12 -13.44 15.69 18.31
CA LEU A 12 -13.52 16.27 16.96
C LEU A 12 -13.80 17.78 17.03
N PHE A 13 -14.59 18.22 18.01
CA PHE A 13 -14.87 19.63 18.25
C PHE A 13 -13.67 20.42 18.79
N ASP A 14 -12.61 19.76 19.23
CA ASP A 14 -11.33 20.41 19.56
C ASP A 14 -10.57 20.86 18.31
N ARG A 15 -10.76 20.16 17.17
CA ARG A 15 -10.06 20.44 15.90
C ARG A 15 -10.94 21.14 14.88
N HIS A 16 -12.24 20.86 14.88
CA HIS A 16 -13.18 21.37 13.90
C HIS A 16 -14.33 22.10 14.57
N ARG A 17 -14.66 23.27 14.02
CA ARG A 17 -15.82 24.05 14.47
C ARG A 17 -17.15 23.44 14.02
N ILE A 18 -17.19 22.90 12.80
CA ILE A 18 -18.38 22.32 12.18
C ILE A 18 -18.13 20.84 11.99
N ILE A 19 -19.10 20.02 12.41
CA ILE A 19 -19.03 18.57 12.27
C ILE A 19 -20.27 18.06 11.56
N PHE A 20 -20.08 17.30 10.49
CA PHE A 20 -21.15 16.65 9.74
C PHE A 20 -21.36 15.20 10.20
N TRP A 21 -22.55 14.88 10.66
CA TRP A 21 -22.98 13.53 11.06
C TRP A 21 -24.01 13.01 10.05
N TYR A 22 -23.61 12.04 9.24
CA TYR A 22 -24.48 11.36 8.28
C TYR A 22 -24.89 10.00 8.82
N ASP A 23 -26.18 9.81 9.09
CA ASP A 23 -26.72 8.55 9.58
C ASP A 23 -27.27 7.70 8.42
N ALA A 24 -26.36 7.06 7.69
CA ALA A 24 -26.70 6.26 6.52
C ALA A 24 -27.64 5.08 6.84
N LYS A 25 -27.59 4.53 8.06
CA LYS A 25 -28.40 3.39 8.49
C LYS A 25 -29.66 3.78 9.26
N ARG A 26 -29.80 5.05 9.65
CA ARG A 26 -30.92 5.57 10.45
C ARG A 26 -31.03 4.91 11.83
N GLU A 27 -29.88 4.61 12.43
CA GLU A 27 -29.81 3.89 13.71
C GLU A 27 -29.42 4.81 14.87
N LEU A 28 -29.08 6.08 14.59
CA LEU A 28 -28.37 6.95 15.52
C LEU A 28 -29.11 8.25 15.83
N ARG A 29 -30.36 8.35 15.40
CA ARG A 29 -31.26 9.47 15.70
C ARG A 29 -31.35 9.72 17.21
N ASP A 30 -31.55 8.66 17.99
CA ASP A 30 -31.66 8.74 19.45
C ASP A 30 -30.37 9.25 20.12
N ASP A 31 -29.20 8.87 19.58
CA ASP A 31 -27.90 9.35 20.08
C ASP A 31 -27.66 10.82 19.71
N PHE A 32 -28.06 11.26 18.51
CA PHE A 32 -28.04 12.67 18.12
C PHE A 32 -28.96 13.53 19.00
N GLU A 33 -30.17 13.04 19.30
CA GLU A 33 -31.11 13.74 20.18
C GLU A 33 -30.59 13.81 21.62
N ALA A 34 -30.02 12.71 22.13
CA ALA A 34 -29.46 12.64 23.48
C ALA A 34 -28.15 13.44 23.65
N PHE A 35 -27.39 13.69 22.58
CA PHE A 35 -26.17 14.48 22.63
C PHE A 35 -26.47 15.95 22.98
N SER A 36 -25.87 16.45 24.06
CA SER A 36 -26.03 17.83 24.51
C SER A 36 -24.76 18.33 25.14
N LEU A 37 -24.17 19.38 24.56
CA LEU A 37 -23.04 20.12 25.12
C LEU A 37 -23.33 21.63 25.08
N PRO A 38 -22.88 22.42 26.08
CA PRO A 38 -23.27 23.82 26.21
C PRO A 38 -22.88 24.70 25.02
N ASP A 39 -21.73 24.41 24.39
CA ASP A 39 -21.14 25.26 23.37
C ASP A 39 -21.44 24.81 21.93
N ILE A 40 -22.31 23.82 21.74
CA ILE A 40 -22.56 23.19 20.44
C ILE A 40 -24.02 23.33 20.06
N GLN A 41 -24.26 23.94 18.89
CA GLN A 41 -25.60 24.03 18.31
C GLN A 41 -25.85 22.87 17.35
N LYS A 42 -26.88 22.07 17.63
CA LYS A 42 -27.35 21.00 16.74
C LYS A 42 -28.25 21.58 15.64
N LEU A 43 -28.02 21.19 14.39
CA LEU A 43 -28.85 21.53 13.24
C LEU A 43 -29.12 20.27 12.41
N GLU A 44 -30.31 20.19 11.83
CA GLU A 44 -30.74 19.07 10.99
C GLU A 44 -30.83 19.52 9.53
N LEU A 45 -30.20 18.75 8.64
CA LEU A 45 -30.20 18.95 7.20
C LEU A 45 -31.50 18.38 6.61
N THR A 46 -32.42 19.27 6.24
CA THR A 46 -33.75 18.93 5.71
C THR A 46 -34.10 19.84 4.54
N ASN A 47 -33.31 19.78 3.45
CA ASN A 47 -33.50 20.64 2.28
C ASN A 47 -33.43 22.16 2.62
N ASN A 48 -32.60 22.49 3.60
CA ASN A 48 -32.39 23.82 4.17
C ASN A 48 -30.91 24.25 4.12
N GLU A 49 -30.11 23.57 3.30
CA GLU A 49 -28.65 23.63 3.23
C GLU A 49 -28.15 25.05 2.92
N PHE A 50 -28.85 25.77 2.05
CA PHE A 50 -28.50 27.16 1.73
C PHE A 50 -28.62 28.09 2.95
N GLY A 51 -29.72 27.98 3.70
CA GLY A 51 -29.93 28.77 4.91
C GLY A 51 -28.92 28.41 6.00
N ILE A 52 -28.62 27.13 6.14
CA ILE A 52 -27.57 26.63 7.04
C ILE A 52 -26.21 27.20 6.62
N LYS A 53 -25.85 27.16 5.33
CA LYS A 53 -24.59 27.72 4.83
C LYS A 53 -24.44 29.21 5.18
N HIS A 54 -25.50 30.00 4.99
CA HIS A 54 -25.51 31.41 5.36
C HIS A 54 -25.28 31.59 6.88
N LYS A 55 -25.99 30.83 7.70
CA LYS A 55 -25.84 30.89 9.16
C LYS A 55 -24.43 30.53 9.63
N LEU A 56 -23.88 29.44 9.10
CA LEU A 56 -22.56 28.91 9.46
C LEU A 56 -21.40 29.84 9.10
N LEU A 57 -21.51 30.55 7.97
CA LEU A 57 -20.42 31.34 7.39
C LEU A 57 -20.57 32.85 7.63
N ARG A 58 -21.79 33.35 7.85
CA ARG A 58 -22.06 34.80 7.97
C ARG A 58 -22.63 35.20 9.31
N GLU A 59 -23.68 34.55 9.77
CA GLU A 59 -24.39 34.98 11.00
C GLU A 59 -23.63 34.57 12.26
N GLN A 60 -23.09 33.36 12.29
CA GLN A 60 -22.48 32.75 13.48
C GLN A 60 -21.14 32.09 13.14
N PRO A 61 -20.11 32.87 12.74
CA PRO A 61 -18.84 32.33 12.25
C PRO A 61 -17.97 31.67 13.33
N GLU A 62 -18.13 32.05 14.61
CA GLU A 62 -17.35 31.52 15.73
C GLU A 62 -18.05 30.33 16.44
N GLN A 63 -19.36 30.15 16.23
CA GLN A 63 -20.16 29.14 16.91
C GLN A 63 -19.83 27.73 16.40
N LYS A 64 -19.79 26.73 17.31
CA LYS A 64 -19.64 25.31 16.94
C LYS A 64 -20.97 24.68 16.58
N PHE A 65 -20.97 23.85 15.53
CA PHE A 65 -22.18 23.22 14.99
C PHE A 65 -22.03 21.73 14.76
N LEU A 66 -23.05 20.98 15.15
CA LEU A 66 -23.24 19.58 14.77
C LEU A 66 -24.38 19.51 13.73
N LEU A 67 -24.04 19.22 12.48
CA LEU A 67 -24.98 19.09 11.38
C LEU A 67 -25.35 17.62 11.22
N TYR A 68 -26.62 17.26 11.36
CA TYR A 68 -27.11 15.90 11.20
C TYR A 68 -27.92 15.75 9.93
N LEU A 69 -27.65 14.70 9.15
CA LEU A 69 -28.50 14.26 8.05
C LEU A 69 -28.94 12.83 8.30
N GLU A 70 -30.25 12.62 8.30
CA GLU A 70 -30.83 11.28 8.32
C GLU A 70 -30.73 10.65 6.92
N GLY A 71 -29.67 9.88 6.70
CA GLY A 71 -29.40 9.23 5.42
C GLY A 71 -27.93 9.28 5.00
N PRO A 72 -27.61 8.69 3.84
CA PRO A 72 -26.25 8.70 3.31
C PRO A 72 -25.83 10.13 2.95
N GLN A 73 -24.52 10.37 2.95
CA GLN A 73 -23.96 11.60 2.42
C GLN A 73 -24.42 11.81 0.95
N PRO A 74 -24.90 13.01 0.57
CA PRO A 74 -25.25 13.32 -0.81
C PRO A 74 -24.04 13.20 -1.74
N ALA A 75 -24.29 12.93 -3.03
CA ALA A 75 -23.23 12.98 -4.04
C ALA A 75 -22.62 14.40 -4.12
N ASP A 76 -21.35 14.50 -4.50
CA ASP A 76 -20.60 15.77 -4.47
C ASP A 76 -21.30 16.91 -5.24
N LEU A 77 -21.91 16.61 -6.39
CA LEU A 77 -22.66 17.58 -7.19
C LEU A 77 -23.94 18.08 -6.52
N ASP A 78 -24.54 17.25 -5.66
CA ASP A 78 -25.78 17.54 -4.93
C ASP A 78 -25.51 18.03 -3.51
N ASN A 79 -24.25 18.07 -3.06
CA ASN A 79 -23.87 18.50 -1.72
C ASN A 79 -23.55 20.00 -1.69
N TRP A 80 -24.56 20.80 -1.35
CA TRP A 80 -24.45 22.27 -1.26
C TRP A 80 -23.47 22.76 -0.20
N LEU A 81 -23.13 21.89 0.76
CA LEU A 81 -22.21 22.15 1.86
C LEU A 81 -20.86 21.45 1.66
N LEU A 82 -20.56 20.92 0.46
CA LEU A 82 -19.33 20.17 0.21
C LEU A 82 -18.09 20.99 0.53
N ASP A 83 -18.07 22.27 0.16
CA ASP A 83 -16.98 23.20 0.47
C ASP A 83 -16.76 23.37 1.98
N VAL A 84 -17.85 23.47 2.74
CA VAL A 84 -17.82 23.55 4.21
C VAL A 84 -17.39 22.21 4.82
N GLN A 85 -17.86 21.10 4.25
CA GLN A 85 -17.51 19.75 4.69
C GLN A 85 -16.02 19.47 4.49
N LEU A 86 -15.46 19.83 3.34
CA LEU A 86 -14.04 19.64 3.03
C LEU A 86 -13.13 20.56 3.86
N ALA A 87 -13.63 21.74 4.28
CA ALA A 87 -12.91 22.64 5.16
C ALA A 87 -12.96 22.25 6.65
N HIS A 88 -13.85 21.32 7.03
CA HIS A 88 -14.12 20.96 8.41
C HIS A 88 -14.19 19.43 8.61
N GLY A 89 -14.81 18.98 9.71
CA GLY A 89 -14.81 17.58 10.12
C GLY A 89 -16.10 16.87 9.74
N GLN A 90 -16.01 15.57 9.45
CA GLN A 90 -17.15 14.68 9.35
C GLN A 90 -17.09 13.69 10.51
N PHE A 91 -18.17 13.60 11.29
CA PHE A 91 -18.35 12.56 12.28
C PHE A 91 -19.02 11.35 11.62
N ARG A 92 -18.21 10.33 11.38
CA ARG A 92 -18.67 9.00 10.99
C ARG A 92 -18.65 8.12 12.22
N THR A 93 -19.84 7.77 12.70
CA THR A 93 -20.07 7.21 14.03
C THR A 93 -19.77 5.73 14.19
N ASP A 94 -20.28 4.87 13.33
CA ASP A 94 -20.28 3.41 13.55
C ASP A 94 -18.91 2.82 13.85
N GLN A 95 -18.11 2.79 12.81
CA GLN A 95 -17.21 1.65 12.70
C GLN A 95 -15.74 2.05 12.90
N VAL A 96 -15.38 3.27 12.48
CA VAL A 96 -14.02 3.79 12.63
C VAL A 96 -13.68 4.03 14.10
N ALA A 97 -14.58 4.65 14.86
CA ALA A 97 -14.37 4.88 16.29
C ALA A 97 -14.28 3.57 17.08
N ILE A 98 -15.12 2.58 16.73
CA ILE A 98 -15.05 1.23 17.32
C ILE A 98 -13.71 0.59 16.99
N TRP A 99 -13.27 0.59 15.72
CA TRP A 99 -11.99 -0.01 15.34
C TRP A 99 -10.79 0.68 15.99
N LEU A 100 -10.80 2.01 16.07
CA LEU A 100 -9.75 2.75 16.79
C LEU A 100 -9.71 2.35 18.26
N SER A 101 -10.87 2.22 18.91
CA SER A 101 -10.94 1.74 20.30
C SER A 101 -10.51 0.29 20.47
N GLU A 102 -10.88 -0.61 19.56
CA GLU A 102 -10.49 -2.03 19.58
C GLU A 102 -8.98 -2.22 19.40
N LEU A 103 -8.38 -1.39 18.56
CA LEU A 103 -6.94 -1.40 18.26
C LEU A 103 -6.13 -0.51 19.22
N GLU A 104 -6.78 0.15 20.18
CA GLU A 104 -6.16 1.06 21.14
C GLU A 104 -5.37 2.19 20.46
N LEU A 105 -5.88 2.67 19.33
CA LEU A 105 -5.29 3.73 18.51
C LEU A 105 -5.88 5.11 18.84
N GLY A 106 -5.04 6.13 18.75
CA GLY A 106 -5.46 7.52 18.89
C GLY A 106 -6.24 8.05 17.67
N LEU A 107 -6.86 9.22 17.83
CA LEU A 107 -7.67 9.85 16.77
C LEU A 107 -6.82 10.40 15.61
N GLU A 108 -5.51 10.49 15.77
CA GLU A 108 -4.58 10.80 14.69
C GLU A 108 -4.62 9.78 13.54
N PHE A 109 -5.15 8.56 13.78
CA PHE A 109 -5.33 7.54 12.76
C PHE A 109 -6.71 7.54 12.10
N THR A 110 -7.60 8.47 12.45
CA THR A 110 -8.97 8.52 11.90
C THR A 110 -8.96 8.57 10.38
N ASP A 111 -8.17 9.47 9.78
CA ASP A 111 -8.08 9.61 8.33
C ASP A 111 -7.51 8.36 7.65
N LEU A 112 -6.57 7.67 8.31
CA LEU A 112 -5.98 6.43 7.83
C LEU A 112 -7.01 5.30 7.82
N VAL A 113 -7.74 5.11 8.93
CA VAL A 113 -8.77 4.06 9.02
C VAL A 113 -9.90 4.34 8.02
N GLN A 114 -10.22 5.61 7.80
CA GLN A 114 -11.21 6.03 6.82
C GLN A 114 -10.74 5.80 5.36
N ALA A 115 -9.46 6.01 5.06
CA ALA A 115 -8.92 5.73 3.73
C ALA A 115 -8.90 4.23 3.40
N HIS A 116 -8.81 3.37 4.42
CA HIS A 116 -8.61 1.92 4.26
C HIS A 116 -9.74 1.09 4.90
N MET A 117 -10.99 1.57 4.88
CA MET A 117 -12.12 0.93 5.60
C MET A 117 -12.29 -0.56 5.29
N GLU A 118 -12.14 -0.95 4.01
CA GLU A 118 -12.27 -2.35 3.58
C GLU A 118 -11.32 -3.27 4.36
N PHE A 119 -10.12 -2.81 4.75
CA PHE A 119 -9.18 -3.59 5.55
C PHE A 119 -9.76 -3.97 6.92
N PHE A 120 -10.31 -2.96 7.61
CA PHE A 120 -10.77 -3.10 8.99
C PHE A 120 -12.10 -3.84 9.13
N GLN A 121 -12.85 -4.03 8.04
CA GLN A 121 -14.06 -4.86 8.04
C GLN A 121 -13.79 -6.32 8.41
N ALA A 122 -12.60 -6.87 8.09
CA ALA A 122 -12.30 -8.26 8.44
C ALA A 122 -11.64 -8.37 9.81
N ILE A 123 -12.29 -9.12 10.71
CA ILE A 123 -11.81 -9.40 12.07
C ILE A 123 -10.40 -10.00 12.06
N LYS A 124 -10.15 -11.01 11.19
CA LYS A 124 -8.82 -11.64 11.07
C LYS A 124 -7.70 -10.65 10.74
N ARG A 125 -7.96 -9.65 9.89
CA ARG A 125 -6.95 -8.62 9.53
C ARG A 125 -6.72 -7.66 10.68
N LYS A 126 -7.78 -7.26 11.40
CA LYS A 126 -7.65 -6.43 12.61
C LYS A 126 -6.83 -7.13 13.69
N ASP A 127 -7.09 -8.41 13.94
CA ASP A 127 -6.36 -9.20 14.94
C ASP A 127 -4.89 -9.37 14.56
N ALA A 128 -4.61 -9.61 13.27
CA ALA A 128 -3.24 -9.68 12.76
C ALA A 128 -2.53 -8.32 12.88
N LEU A 129 -3.21 -7.23 12.51
CA LEU A 129 -2.67 -5.88 12.65
C LEU A 129 -2.37 -5.57 14.13
N LYS A 130 -3.32 -5.84 15.04
CA LYS A 130 -3.17 -5.57 16.49
C LYS A 130 -1.91 -6.21 17.08
N LYS A 131 -1.53 -7.40 16.62
CA LYS A 131 -0.29 -8.08 17.05
C LYS A 131 0.99 -7.37 16.60
N LEU A 132 0.93 -6.63 15.49
CA LEU A 132 2.08 -5.93 14.92
C LEU A 132 2.19 -4.49 15.45
N LEU A 133 1.11 -3.91 15.98
CA LEU A 133 1.06 -2.51 16.44
C LEU A 133 2.02 -2.22 17.59
N LYS A 134 2.59 -1.02 17.56
CA LYS A 134 3.44 -0.44 18.60
C LYS A 134 2.93 0.96 18.95
N ALA A 135 3.17 1.40 20.18
CA ALA A 135 2.65 2.66 20.70
C ALA A 135 3.20 3.90 19.98
N ASP A 136 4.37 3.79 19.33
CA ASP A 136 5.08 4.86 18.62
C ASP A 136 4.92 4.78 17.09
N ASP A 137 4.00 3.95 16.59
CA ASP A 137 3.79 3.81 15.16
C ASP A 137 3.32 5.13 14.52
N THR A 138 3.91 5.44 13.37
CA THR A 138 3.44 6.50 12.48
C THR A 138 2.39 5.97 11.50
N ALA A 139 1.66 6.87 10.84
CA ALA A 139 0.72 6.51 9.78
C ALA A 139 1.38 5.70 8.64
N GLY A 140 2.64 5.98 8.31
CA GLY A 140 3.40 5.21 7.30
C GLY A 140 3.72 3.79 7.77
N GLN A 141 4.16 3.63 9.02
CA GLN A 141 4.42 2.31 9.61
C GLN A 141 3.14 1.48 9.74
N MET A 142 2.02 2.12 10.06
CA MET A 142 0.69 1.50 10.08
C MET A 142 0.34 0.93 8.69
N ARG A 143 0.47 1.73 7.62
CA ARG A 143 0.20 1.27 6.25
C ARG A 143 1.12 0.12 5.83
N LEU A 144 2.39 0.15 6.23
CA LEU A 144 3.33 -0.95 5.98
C LEU A 144 2.90 -2.25 6.69
N LYS A 145 2.44 -2.15 7.94
CA LYS A 145 1.89 -3.31 8.67
C LYS A 145 0.60 -3.82 8.03
N MET A 146 -0.25 -2.93 7.53
CA MET A 146 -1.44 -3.33 6.79
C MET A 146 -1.08 -4.09 5.50
N LEU A 147 -0.08 -3.62 4.73
CA LEU A 147 0.44 -4.35 3.57
C LEU A 147 0.92 -5.75 3.94
N ALA A 148 1.73 -5.84 5.00
CA ALA A 148 2.23 -7.12 5.51
C ALA A 148 1.10 -8.09 5.90
N VAL A 149 0.04 -7.60 6.53
CA VAL A 149 -1.16 -8.42 6.82
C VAL A 149 -1.87 -8.87 5.54
N CYS A 150 -1.94 -8.02 4.51
CA CYS A 150 -2.53 -8.39 3.22
C CYS A 150 -1.71 -9.45 2.48
N THR A 151 -0.39 -9.41 2.58
CA THR A 151 0.52 -10.35 1.89
C THR A 151 0.87 -11.58 2.72
N GLY A 152 0.57 -11.58 4.02
CA GLY A 152 0.97 -12.62 4.96
C GLY A 152 2.46 -12.59 5.31
N SER A 153 3.09 -11.43 5.22
CA SER A 153 4.53 -11.23 5.41
C SER A 153 4.85 -10.47 6.71
N GLU A 154 6.14 -10.28 6.99
CA GLU A 154 6.60 -9.32 8.01
C GLU A 154 6.47 -7.87 7.50
N PRO A 155 6.40 -6.85 8.39
CA PRO A 155 6.21 -5.44 8.04
C PRO A 155 7.51 -4.80 7.52
N ARG A 156 8.01 -5.34 6.40
CA ARG A 156 9.15 -4.86 5.62
C ARG A 156 8.76 -4.88 4.15
N ILE A 157 9.04 -3.81 3.42
CA ILE A 157 8.63 -3.70 2.01
C ILE A 157 9.19 -4.84 1.17
N ASP A 158 10.44 -5.18 1.41
CA ASP A 158 11.17 -6.30 0.87
C ASP A 158 10.43 -7.64 1.02
N GLU A 159 9.97 -7.95 2.22
CA GLU A 159 9.20 -9.18 2.52
C GLU A 159 7.83 -9.15 1.83
N VAL A 160 7.17 -7.98 1.81
CA VAL A 160 5.90 -7.78 1.10
C VAL A 160 6.08 -8.09 -0.39
N VAL A 161 7.15 -7.59 -1.01
CA VAL A 161 7.43 -7.79 -2.43
C VAL A 161 7.78 -9.25 -2.73
N GLU A 162 8.60 -9.91 -1.90
CA GLU A 162 8.91 -11.34 -2.05
C GLU A 162 7.63 -12.20 -2.04
N HIS A 163 6.68 -11.90 -1.15
CA HIS A 163 5.41 -12.63 -1.07
C HIS A 163 4.47 -12.34 -2.25
N LEU A 164 4.57 -11.16 -2.87
CA LEU A 164 3.82 -10.81 -4.08
C LEU A 164 4.45 -11.48 -5.32
N LEU A 165 5.77 -11.55 -5.40
CA LEU A 165 6.48 -12.27 -6.45
C LEU A 165 6.23 -13.77 -6.36
N GLN A 166 6.19 -14.34 -5.15
CA GLN A 166 5.81 -15.72 -4.95
C GLN A 166 4.40 -16.02 -5.47
N GLU A 167 3.45 -15.13 -5.19
CA GLU A 167 2.08 -15.31 -5.68
C GLU A 167 2.00 -15.20 -7.20
N LEU A 168 2.76 -14.27 -7.80
CA LEU A 168 2.86 -14.14 -9.25
C LEU A 168 3.42 -15.40 -9.90
N ALA A 169 4.46 -16.01 -9.31
CA ALA A 169 5.05 -17.25 -9.81
C ALA A 169 4.08 -18.45 -9.74
N ASP A 170 3.12 -18.41 -8.81
CA ASP A 170 2.05 -19.40 -8.69
C ASP A 170 0.86 -19.11 -9.65
N ASP A 171 0.99 -18.16 -10.58
CA ASP A 171 -0.08 -17.65 -11.45
C ASP A 171 -1.33 -17.16 -10.68
N ARG A 172 -1.11 -16.61 -9.49
CA ARG A 172 -2.16 -16.04 -8.62
C ARG A 172 -1.99 -14.52 -8.49
N ASP A 173 -3.04 -13.86 -8.03
CA ASP A 173 -3.08 -12.41 -7.83
C ASP A 173 -3.98 -11.98 -6.66
N GLU A 174 -4.26 -12.89 -5.72
CA GLU A 174 -5.19 -12.66 -4.61
C GLU A 174 -4.67 -11.60 -3.63
N LYS A 175 -3.37 -11.63 -3.28
CA LYS A 175 -2.73 -10.66 -2.38
C LYS A 175 -2.70 -9.29 -3.00
N ILE A 176 -2.29 -9.16 -4.27
CA ILE A 176 -2.26 -7.84 -4.93
C ILE A 176 -3.68 -7.27 -5.12
N LYS A 177 -4.66 -8.10 -5.46
CA LYS A 177 -6.08 -7.70 -5.49
C LYS A 177 -6.57 -7.29 -4.10
N LEU A 178 -6.17 -7.99 -3.05
CA LEU A 178 -6.53 -7.64 -1.68
C LEU A 178 -5.91 -6.29 -1.27
N VAL A 179 -4.66 -6.02 -1.64
CA VAL A 179 -3.99 -4.73 -1.43
C VAL A 179 -4.78 -3.60 -2.10
N GLY A 180 -5.17 -3.77 -3.37
CA GLY A 180 -5.99 -2.80 -4.08
C GLY A 180 -7.38 -2.61 -3.46
N ARG A 181 -8.05 -3.69 -3.06
CA ARG A 181 -9.34 -3.61 -2.35
C ARG A 181 -9.25 -2.86 -1.02
N CYS A 182 -8.11 -2.94 -0.34
CA CYS A 182 -7.84 -2.20 0.90
C CYS A 182 -7.39 -0.74 0.66
N SER A 183 -7.36 -0.28 -0.59
CA SER A 183 -6.85 1.03 -0.99
C SER A 183 -5.40 1.26 -0.56
N LEU A 184 -4.57 0.22 -0.57
CA LEU A 184 -3.16 0.27 -0.17
C LEU A 184 -2.19 0.31 -1.36
N ASP A 185 -2.70 0.19 -2.59
CA ASP A 185 -1.94 0.21 -3.83
C ASP A 185 -1.12 1.50 -4.00
N GLY A 186 -1.70 2.68 -3.76
CA GLY A 186 -0.98 3.94 -3.84
C GLY A 186 0.24 3.99 -2.91
N PHE A 187 0.09 3.51 -1.67
CA PHE A 187 1.21 3.43 -0.73
C PHE A 187 2.24 2.38 -1.14
N LEU A 188 1.81 1.20 -1.62
CA LEU A 188 2.72 0.18 -2.14
C LEU A 188 3.62 0.76 -3.24
N TRP A 189 3.03 1.37 -4.27
CA TRP A 189 3.79 1.89 -5.40
C TRP A 189 4.70 3.07 -5.03
N GLU A 190 4.29 3.91 -4.07
CA GLU A 190 5.16 4.93 -3.49
C GLU A 190 6.41 4.30 -2.83
N GLN A 191 6.23 3.20 -2.07
CA GLN A 191 7.37 2.49 -1.49
C GLN A 191 8.25 1.84 -2.57
N MET A 192 7.66 1.26 -3.63
CA MET A 192 8.40 0.68 -4.76
C MET A 192 9.26 1.74 -5.47
N THR A 193 8.72 2.95 -5.67
CA THR A 193 9.49 4.08 -6.21
C THR A 193 10.60 4.51 -5.26
N ARG A 194 10.32 4.59 -3.95
CA ARG A 194 11.30 5.06 -2.96
C ARG A 194 12.45 4.08 -2.76
N CYS A 195 12.17 2.78 -2.69
CA CYS A 195 13.16 1.74 -2.38
C CYS A 195 13.90 1.28 -3.64
N TYR A 196 13.21 1.06 -4.75
CA TYR A 196 13.82 0.46 -5.95
C TYR A 196 13.93 1.43 -7.14
N GLY A 197 13.34 2.63 -7.04
CA GLY A 197 13.28 3.57 -8.16
C GLY A 197 12.23 3.20 -9.21
N TYR A 198 11.36 2.20 -8.97
CA TYR A 198 10.39 1.74 -9.95
C TYR A 198 9.29 2.78 -10.18
N ARG A 199 9.10 3.19 -11.44
CA ARG A 199 8.09 4.15 -11.89
C ARG A 199 7.42 3.63 -13.16
N SER A 200 6.08 3.61 -13.17
CA SER A 200 5.26 3.19 -14.31
C SER A 200 3.92 3.92 -14.26
N ASP A 201 3.35 4.24 -15.42
CA ASP A 201 2.01 4.83 -15.54
C ASP A 201 0.90 3.82 -15.21
N SER A 202 1.17 2.53 -15.42
CA SER A 202 0.31 1.40 -15.09
C SER A 202 1.13 0.35 -14.34
N PRO A 203 1.40 0.54 -13.04
CA PRO A 203 2.30 -0.34 -12.30
C PRO A 203 1.68 -1.72 -12.05
N GLY A 204 2.43 -2.76 -12.41
CA GLY A 204 2.11 -4.16 -12.12
C GLY A 204 3.29 -4.91 -11.51
N ILE A 205 3.00 -5.98 -10.75
CA ILE A 205 4.03 -6.83 -10.12
C ILE A 205 4.84 -7.58 -11.17
N ARG A 206 4.19 -8.05 -12.25
CA ARG A 206 4.86 -8.68 -13.39
C ARG A 206 5.81 -7.73 -14.10
N ASP A 207 5.35 -6.51 -14.40
CA ASP A 207 6.19 -5.48 -15.04
C ASP A 207 7.38 -5.09 -14.14
N PHE A 208 7.15 -5.01 -12.83
CA PHE A 208 8.24 -4.81 -11.87
C PHE A 208 9.24 -5.96 -11.90
N ALA A 209 8.80 -7.23 -11.92
CA ALA A 209 9.70 -8.38 -11.96
C ALA A 209 10.58 -8.35 -13.23
N ILE A 210 9.98 -8.09 -14.40
CA ILE A 210 10.71 -7.98 -15.67
C ILE A 210 11.73 -6.83 -15.60
N GLU A 211 11.32 -5.65 -15.13
CA GLU A 211 12.22 -4.49 -15.03
C GLU A 211 13.31 -4.70 -13.96
N LEU A 212 13.03 -5.46 -12.89
CA LEU A 212 13.98 -5.86 -11.87
C LEU A 212 15.09 -6.73 -12.45
N PHE A 213 14.73 -7.84 -13.10
CA PHE A 213 15.68 -8.73 -13.75
C PHE A 213 16.46 -8.00 -14.86
N LYS A 214 15.77 -7.23 -15.70
CA LYS A 214 16.40 -6.44 -16.75
C LYS A 214 17.40 -5.44 -16.22
N SER A 215 17.03 -4.63 -15.23
CA SER A 215 17.91 -3.61 -14.65
C SER A 215 19.10 -4.25 -13.93
N CYS A 216 18.90 -5.34 -13.18
CA CYS A 216 20.02 -6.01 -12.50
C CYS A 216 20.98 -6.68 -13.48
N TYR A 217 20.46 -7.30 -14.55
CA TYR A 217 21.30 -7.81 -15.63
C TYR A 217 22.05 -6.68 -16.36
N ALA A 218 21.38 -5.56 -16.60
CA ALA A 218 21.97 -4.35 -17.18
C ALA A 218 22.96 -3.62 -16.26
N MET A 219 22.97 -3.89 -14.95
CA MET A 219 24.01 -3.39 -14.03
C MET A 219 25.30 -4.22 -14.12
N GLY A 220 25.16 -5.50 -14.43
CA GLY A 220 26.27 -6.43 -14.65
C GLY A 220 26.84 -6.41 -16.07
N THR A 221 26.15 -5.74 -16.99
CA THR A 221 26.50 -5.59 -18.40
C THR A 221 26.49 -4.10 -18.77
N ASP A 222 26.94 -3.69 -19.95
CA ASP A 222 26.90 -2.27 -20.38
C ASP A 222 25.48 -1.79 -20.80
N GLY A 223 24.45 -2.13 -20.02
CA GLY A 223 23.05 -1.88 -20.34
C GLY A 223 22.48 -0.58 -19.73
N GLN A 224 21.29 -0.18 -20.19
CA GLN A 224 20.57 0.93 -19.57
C GLN A 224 19.87 0.47 -18.28
N VAL A 225 20.30 1.05 -17.15
CA VAL A 225 19.75 0.77 -15.82
C VAL A 225 18.66 1.78 -15.46
N LYS A 226 17.48 1.29 -15.04
CA LYS A 226 16.38 2.15 -14.56
C LYS A 226 16.14 2.10 -13.06
N LEU A 227 16.48 0.99 -12.41
CA LEU A 227 16.30 0.82 -10.97
C LEU A 227 17.55 1.24 -10.16
N THR A 228 17.37 1.45 -8.86
CA THR A 228 18.45 1.80 -7.93
C THR A 228 19.29 0.58 -7.54
N GLY A 229 20.49 0.81 -6.98
CA GLY A 229 21.34 -0.27 -6.45
C GLY A 229 20.68 -1.11 -5.35
N ASP A 230 19.72 -0.54 -4.62
CA ASP A 230 18.94 -1.28 -3.61
C ASP A 230 18.09 -2.40 -4.24
N ALA A 231 17.66 -2.24 -5.50
CA ALA A 231 16.97 -3.28 -6.25
C ALA A 231 17.89 -4.49 -6.53
N LEU A 232 19.19 -4.25 -6.78
CA LEU A 232 20.18 -5.31 -6.94
C LEU A 232 20.43 -6.04 -5.62
N VAL A 233 20.51 -5.32 -4.50
CA VAL A 233 20.63 -5.92 -3.16
C VAL A 233 19.42 -6.78 -2.84
N PHE A 234 18.22 -6.29 -3.15
CA PHE A 234 16.98 -7.04 -3.04
C PHE A 234 17.01 -8.33 -3.87
N LEU A 235 17.35 -8.24 -5.17
CA LEU A 235 17.40 -9.39 -6.06
C LEU A 235 18.37 -10.47 -5.54
N LYS A 236 19.57 -10.07 -5.11
CA LYS A 236 20.57 -11.00 -4.56
C LYS A 236 20.05 -11.71 -3.31
N ARG A 237 19.45 -10.97 -2.37
CA ARG A 237 18.87 -11.58 -1.17
C ARG A 237 17.71 -12.52 -1.52
N TRP A 238 16.84 -12.12 -2.45
CA TRP A 238 15.69 -12.91 -2.87
C TRP A 238 16.14 -14.23 -3.53
N LYS A 239 17.16 -14.17 -4.41
CA LYS A 239 17.82 -15.35 -5.00
C LYS A 239 18.40 -16.29 -3.95
N ASP A 240 19.07 -15.75 -2.93
CA ASP A 240 19.71 -16.54 -1.88
C ASP A 240 18.71 -17.06 -0.81
N SER A 241 17.43 -16.70 -0.92
CA SER A 241 16.40 -17.11 0.03
C SER A 241 15.87 -18.51 -0.26
N ARG A 242 16.15 -19.46 0.64
CA ARG A 242 15.59 -20.82 0.59
C ARG A 242 14.06 -20.88 0.61
N GLN A 243 13.41 -19.88 1.19
CA GLN A 243 11.94 -19.82 1.23
C GLN A 243 11.36 -19.50 -0.15
N PHE A 244 12.08 -18.72 -0.96
CA PHE A 244 11.60 -18.18 -2.22
C PHE A 244 12.34 -18.73 -3.45
N GLU A 245 13.21 -19.72 -3.28
CA GLU A 245 13.98 -20.36 -4.36
C GLU A 245 13.11 -20.75 -5.56
N GLY A 246 12.02 -21.51 -5.33
CA GLY A 246 11.14 -21.97 -6.41
C GLY A 246 10.46 -20.83 -7.18
N CYS A 247 10.06 -19.75 -6.50
CA CYS A 247 9.46 -18.61 -7.20
C CYS A 247 10.49 -17.77 -7.95
N PHE A 248 11.73 -17.69 -7.43
CA PHE A 248 12.83 -17.05 -8.13
C PHE A 248 13.19 -17.82 -9.41
N GLU A 249 13.31 -19.14 -9.35
CA GLU A 249 13.59 -19.98 -10.52
C GLU A 249 12.52 -19.83 -11.61
N THR A 250 11.25 -19.84 -11.20
CA THR A 250 10.12 -19.68 -12.12
C THR A 250 10.16 -18.32 -12.82
N LEU A 251 10.23 -17.24 -12.05
CA LEU A 251 10.20 -15.88 -12.61
C LEU A 251 11.48 -15.51 -13.37
N SER A 252 12.65 -16.00 -12.95
CA SER A 252 13.90 -15.81 -13.69
C SER A 252 13.84 -16.50 -15.05
N GLY A 253 13.27 -17.70 -15.13
CA GLY A 253 13.03 -18.41 -16.39
C GLY A 253 12.09 -17.64 -17.33
N GLU A 254 10.93 -17.21 -16.84
CA GLU A 254 9.98 -16.41 -17.62
C GLU A 254 10.59 -15.09 -18.10
N CYS A 255 11.31 -14.38 -17.21
CA CYS A 255 11.97 -13.14 -17.56
C CYS A 255 13.09 -13.37 -18.58
N ALA A 256 13.81 -14.50 -18.52
CA ALA A 256 14.84 -14.82 -19.51
C ALA A 256 14.26 -14.97 -20.92
N GLU A 257 13.08 -15.60 -21.05
CA GLU A 257 12.37 -15.72 -22.32
C GLU A 257 11.88 -14.36 -22.82
N VAL A 258 11.20 -13.58 -21.96
CA VAL A 258 10.65 -12.27 -22.32
C VAL A 258 11.75 -11.27 -22.72
N LEU A 259 12.90 -11.32 -22.05
CA LEU A 259 14.02 -10.42 -22.31
C LEU A 259 14.93 -10.90 -23.46
N GLY A 260 14.73 -12.11 -23.98
CA GLY A 260 15.59 -12.68 -25.01
C GLY A 260 17.04 -12.87 -24.54
N VAL A 261 17.22 -13.30 -23.28
CA VAL A 261 18.54 -13.45 -22.66
C VAL A 261 19.40 -14.46 -23.41
N GLU A 262 18.80 -15.53 -23.94
CA GLU A 262 19.55 -16.54 -24.73
C GLU A 262 20.23 -15.91 -25.96
N GLN A 263 19.52 -15.06 -26.70
CA GLN A 263 20.05 -14.41 -27.90
C GLN A 263 21.14 -13.40 -27.55
N ASP A 264 20.97 -12.65 -26.46
CA ASP A 264 21.99 -11.72 -25.98
C ASP A 264 23.26 -12.45 -25.52
N LEU A 265 23.11 -13.52 -24.72
CA LEU A 265 24.21 -14.36 -24.26
C LEU A 265 25.00 -14.98 -25.41
N ALA A 266 24.36 -15.35 -26.52
CA ALA A 266 25.05 -15.90 -27.68
C ALA A 266 26.12 -14.94 -28.27
N THR A 267 25.98 -13.63 -28.04
CA THR A 267 26.90 -12.60 -28.53
C THR A 267 28.01 -12.23 -27.55
N ARG A 268 27.94 -12.70 -26.30
CA ARG A 268 28.87 -12.34 -25.22
C ARG A 268 29.93 -13.40 -24.96
N ASP A 269 31.08 -12.95 -24.48
CA ASP A 269 32.14 -13.82 -23.94
C ASP A 269 31.76 -14.24 -22.50
N PHE A 270 31.97 -15.51 -22.17
CA PHE A 270 31.65 -16.02 -20.84
C PHE A 270 32.39 -15.30 -19.71
N ARG A 271 33.57 -14.71 -19.97
CA ARG A 271 34.36 -13.99 -18.96
C ARG A 271 33.67 -12.73 -18.45
N GLU A 272 32.82 -12.11 -19.26
CA GLU A 272 32.03 -10.95 -18.84
C GLU A 272 30.83 -11.36 -17.96
N LEU A 273 30.52 -12.66 -17.92
CA LEU A 273 29.32 -13.20 -17.28
C LEU A 273 29.61 -13.92 -15.96
N ILE A 274 30.88 -14.15 -15.61
CA ILE A 274 31.29 -14.95 -14.44
C ILE A 274 30.68 -14.45 -13.14
N GLU A 275 30.48 -13.14 -13.01
CA GLU A 275 29.93 -12.51 -11.81
C GLU A 275 28.38 -12.47 -11.78
N LEU A 276 27.72 -13.02 -12.80
CA LEU A 276 26.26 -12.97 -12.95
C LEU A 276 25.64 -14.36 -12.79
N ASP A 277 24.69 -14.47 -11.87
CA ASP A 277 24.02 -15.73 -11.51
C ASP A 277 22.49 -15.59 -11.44
N TYR A 278 21.93 -14.62 -12.18
CA TYR A 278 20.50 -14.29 -12.11
C TYR A 278 19.62 -15.16 -13.01
N PHE A 279 20.21 -15.79 -14.03
CA PHE A 279 19.52 -16.65 -14.96
C PHE A 279 20.31 -17.94 -15.14
N ARG A 280 19.61 -19.08 -15.07
CA ARG A 280 20.19 -20.40 -15.37
C ARG A 280 20.91 -20.47 -16.72
N LEU A 281 20.46 -19.69 -17.70
CA LEU A 281 21.08 -19.62 -19.02
C LEU A 281 22.53 -19.08 -18.96
N ILE A 282 22.85 -18.23 -17.99
CA ILE A 282 24.20 -17.71 -17.79
C ILE A 282 25.12 -18.86 -17.36
N ASP A 283 24.72 -19.65 -16.36
CA ASP A 283 25.50 -20.82 -15.91
C ASP A 283 25.74 -21.81 -17.05
N GLN A 284 24.70 -22.10 -17.84
CA GLN A 284 24.79 -23.00 -18.99
C GLN A 284 25.76 -22.47 -20.06
N LYS A 285 25.73 -21.16 -20.34
CA LYS A 285 26.65 -20.50 -21.27
C LYS A 285 28.09 -20.61 -20.78
N ILE A 286 28.34 -20.27 -19.52
CA ILE A 286 29.67 -20.34 -18.90
C ILE A 286 30.22 -21.76 -18.97
N ILE A 287 29.44 -22.76 -18.55
CA ILE A 287 29.86 -24.16 -18.59
C ILE A 287 30.15 -24.62 -20.03
N SER A 288 29.26 -24.33 -20.98
CA SER A 288 29.41 -24.75 -22.38
C SER A 288 30.64 -24.14 -23.04
N ASP A 289 30.86 -22.85 -22.83
CA ASP A 289 32.00 -22.12 -23.40
C ASP A 289 33.32 -22.54 -22.74
N LEU A 290 33.33 -22.74 -21.42
CA LEU A 290 34.53 -23.18 -20.71
C LEU A 290 34.94 -24.58 -21.17
N VAL A 291 33.99 -25.51 -21.33
CA VAL A 291 34.25 -26.83 -21.91
C VAL A 291 34.82 -26.71 -23.33
N ARG A 292 34.26 -25.82 -24.16
CA ARG A 292 34.75 -25.59 -25.53
C ARG A 292 36.17 -24.99 -25.53
N ALA A 293 36.45 -24.03 -24.66
CA ALA A 293 37.75 -23.38 -24.55
C ALA A 293 38.84 -24.34 -24.05
N VAL A 294 38.50 -25.21 -23.08
CA VAL A 294 39.40 -26.27 -22.61
C VAL A 294 39.67 -27.29 -23.72
N ALA A 295 38.62 -27.75 -24.42
CA ALA A 295 38.77 -28.69 -25.53
C ALA A 295 39.61 -28.10 -26.68
N ALA A 296 39.45 -26.82 -26.97
CA ALA A 296 40.22 -26.09 -27.99
C ALA A 296 41.63 -25.66 -27.52
N ARG A 297 41.96 -25.83 -26.24
CA ARG A 297 43.20 -25.35 -25.59
C ARG A 297 43.40 -23.83 -25.70
N THR A 298 42.31 -23.08 -25.69
CA THR A 298 42.31 -21.61 -25.73
C THR A 298 41.98 -20.99 -24.38
N ALA A 299 41.72 -21.80 -23.36
CA ALA A 299 41.55 -21.34 -21.98
C ALA A 299 42.90 -20.93 -21.38
N SER A 300 42.97 -19.74 -20.79
CA SER A 300 44.12 -19.32 -20.00
C SER A 300 44.11 -20.01 -18.63
N SER A 301 45.26 -20.08 -17.95
CA SER A 301 45.32 -20.61 -16.59
C SER A 301 44.44 -19.83 -15.60
N GLY A 302 44.13 -18.56 -15.87
CA GLY A 302 43.22 -17.75 -15.06
C GLY A 302 41.74 -18.03 -15.32
N ASP A 303 41.39 -18.65 -16.44
CA ASP A 303 39.99 -19.00 -16.78
C ASP A 303 39.54 -20.33 -16.15
N VAL A 304 40.49 -21.12 -15.64
CA VAL A 304 40.28 -22.51 -15.15
C VAL A 304 40.74 -22.69 -13.70
N ALA A 305 41.21 -21.62 -13.05
CA ALA A 305 41.65 -21.61 -11.65
C ALA A 305 40.48 -21.27 -10.73
#